data_AF-R8YWP1-F1
#
_entry.id   AF-R8YWP1-F1
#
_cell.length_a   1.000
_cell.length_b   1.000
_cell.length_c   1.000
_cell.angle_alpha   90.00
_cell.angle_beta   90.00
_cell.angle_gamma   90.00
#
_symmetry.space_group_name_H-M   'P 1'
#
loop_
_entity.id
_entity.type
_entity.pdbx_description
1 polymer ?
#
loop_
_entity_poly.entity_id
_entity_poly.type
_entity_poly.pdbx_seq_one_letter_code
_entity_poly.pdbx_strand_id
1 'polypeptide(L)'
;MKPEQDKQFVIFERYLDVLLYAAHASGSFAMRDIRECVLDSSRATAYLCLCNLVKSGYLAKETTTRYTATAKTKELFGSAT
;
A
#
# COMPACT_ATOMS: atom_id res chain seq x y z
N MET A 1 -7.21 24.75 7.55
CA MET A 1 -7.20 24.03 6.26
C MET A 1 -8.65 23.68 5.89
N LYS A 2 -9.01 23.56 4.61
CA LYS A 2 -10.38 23.14 4.23
C LYS A 2 -10.54 21.63 4.52
N PRO A 3 -11.68 21.16 5.05
CA PRO A 3 -11.86 19.77 5.50
C PRO A 3 -11.68 18.70 4.40
N GLU A 4 -11.74 19.08 3.14
CA GLU A 4 -11.47 18.20 2.00
C GLU A 4 -9.97 17.92 1.80
N GLN A 5 -9.12 18.91 2.11
CA GLN A 5 -7.67 18.81 2.01
C GLN A 5 -7.11 17.84 3.05
N ASP A 6 -7.68 17.83 4.26
CA ASP A 6 -7.30 16.91 5.34
C ASP A 6 -7.59 15.45 4.94
N LYS A 7 -8.71 15.19 4.27
CA LYS A 7 -9.07 13.84 3.80
C LYS A 7 -8.15 13.34 2.70
N GLN A 8 -7.80 14.21 1.75
CA GLN A 8 -6.85 13.86 0.68
C GLN A 8 -5.46 13.56 1.25
N PHE A 9 -5.02 14.34 2.24
CA PHE A 9 -3.74 14.12 2.92
C PHE A 9 -3.70 12.76 3.61
N VAL A 10 -4.75 12.41 4.38
CA VAL A 10 -4.86 11.10 5.04
C VAL A 10 -4.86 9.94 4.03
N ILE A 11 -5.50 10.11 2.87
CA ILE A 11 -5.48 9.06 1.82
C ILE A 11 -4.07 8.90 1.24
N PHE A 12 -3.38 10.01 0.99
CA PHE A 12 -2.02 9.99 0.48
C PHE A 12 -1.05 9.34 1.46
N GLU A 13 -1.09 9.70 2.75
CA GLU A 13 -0.25 9.08 3.80
C GLU A 13 -0.46 7.56 3.84
N ARG A 14 -1.71 7.09 3.80
CA ARG A 14 -2.00 5.66 3.76
C ARG A 14 -1.41 4.95 2.54
N TYR A 15 -1.39 5.62 1.38
CA TYR A 15 -0.74 5.07 0.19
C TYR A 15 0.77 5.01 0.38
N LEU A 16 1.36 6.08 0.91
CA LEU A 16 2.79 6.15 1.15
C LEU A 16 3.25 5.08 2.14
N ASP A 17 2.55 4.90 3.25
CA ASP A 17 2.87 3.92 4.30
C ASP A 17 2.84 2.48 3.75
N VAL A 18 1.81 2.15 2.96
CA VAL A 18 1.68 0.83 2.33
C VAL A 18 2.78 0.60 1.30
N LEU A 19 3.13 1.61 0.51
CA LEU A 19 4.19 1.50 -0.49
C LEU A 19 5.57 1.35 0.14
N LEU A 20 5.85 2.08 1.23
CA LEU A 20 7.08 1.96 1.99
C LEU A 20 7.22 0.55 2.58
N TYR A 21 6.15 0.05 3.22
CA TYR A 21 6.12 -1.33 3.71
C TYR A 21 6.37 -2.34 2.57
N ALA A 22 5.66 -2.20 1.45
CA ALA A 22 5.76 -3.12 0.33
C ALA A 22 7.16 -3.13 -0.30
N ALA A 23 7.81 -1.97 -0.41
CA ALA A 23 9.14 -1.83 -1.01
C ALA A 23 10.22 -2.61 -0.25
N HIS A 24 10.06 -2.78 1.06
CA HIS A 24 11.02 -3.48 1.93
C HIS A 24 10.54 -4.86 2.40
N ALA A 25 9.35 -5.29 1.99
CA ALA A 25 8.86 -6.62 2.29
C ALA A 25 9.76 -7.69 1.63
N SER A 26 10.22 -8.67 2.40
CA SER A 26 11.09 -9.76 1.92
C SER A 26 10.39 -10.72 0.93
N GLY A 27 9.08 -10.57 0.74
CA GLY A 27 8.25 -11.41 -0.12
C GLY A 27 6.80 -10.90 -0.15
N SER A 28 5.88 -11.74 -0.62
CA SER A 28 4.48 -11.34 -0.72
C SER A 28 3.78 -11.28 0.63
N PHE A 29 2.94 -10.26 0.79
CA PHE A 29 2.22 -9.93 2.02
C PHE A 29 0.71 -9.98 1.80
N ALA A 30 -0.04 -10.09 2.89
CA ALA A 30 -1.50 -10.16 2.91
C ALA A 30 -2.13 -8.84 3.39
N MET A 31 -3.43 -8.69 3.13
CA MET A 31 -4.21 -7.56 3.67
C MET A 31 -4.14 -7.46 5.20
N ARG A 32 -3.99 -8.61 5.87
CA ARG A 32 -3.84 -8.66 7.34
C ARG A 32 -2.59 -7.89 7.80
N ASP A 33 -1.47 -8.08 7.11
CA ASP A 33 -0.19 -7.44 7.47
C ASP A 33 -0.30 -5.92 7.36
N ILE A 34 -0.98 -5.44 6.31
CA ILE A 34 -1.23 -4.00 6.13
C ILE A 34 -2.12 -3.44 7.23
N ARG A 35 -3.20 -4.14 7.60
CA ARG A 35 -4.09 -3.66 8.66
C ARG A 35 -3.43 -3.68 10.04
N GLU A 36 -2.64 -4.70 10.33
CA GLU A 36 -2.09 -4.89 11.68
C GLU A 36 -0.78 -4.14 11.89
N CYS A 37 0.02 -3.93 10.85
CA CYS A 37 1.37 -3.39 10.96
C CYS A 37 1.57 -2.02 10.30
N VAL A 38 0.65 -1.58 9.43
CA VAL A 38 0.85 -0.37 8.60
C VAL A 38 -0.26 0.65 8.81
N LEU A 39 -1.52 0.24 8.71
CA LEU A 39 -2.66 1.15 8.71
C LEU A 39 -3.55 0.91 9.94
N ASP A 40 -3.64 1.88 10.84
CA ASP A 40 -4.69 1.93 11.86
C ASP A 40 -6.04 2.30 11.21
N SER A 41 -6.67 1.32 10.55
CA SER A 41 -7.89 1.54 9.78
C SER A 41 -8.76 0.29 9.65
N SER A 42 -9.98 0.47 9.13
CA SER A 42 -10.89 -0.64 8.86
C SER A 42 -10.36 -1.60 7.79
N ARG A 43 -10.81 -2.86 7.82
CA ARG A 43 -10.50 -3.85 6.77
C ARG A 43 -10.89 -3.35 5.38
N ALA A 44 -12.03 -2.68 5.26
CA ALA A 44 -12.51 -2.15 3.99
C ALA A 44 -11.58 -1.06 3.45
N THR A 45 -11.08 -0.18 4.33
CA THR A 45 -10.13 0.87 3.99
C THR A 45 -8.79 0.30 3.52
N ALA A 46 -8.22 -0.64 4.26
CA ALA A 46 -6.97 -1.31 3.87
C ALA A 46 -7.12 -2.06 2.54
N TYR A 47 -8.25 -2.74 2.34
CA TYR A 47 -8.55 -3.43 1.08
C TYR A 47 -8.67 -2.47 -0.10
N LEU A 48 -9.43 -1.37 0.04
CA LEU A 48 -9.56 -0.35 -1.02
C LEU A 48 -8.21 0.29 -1.36
N CYS A 49 -7.36 0.53 -0.34
CA CYS A 49 -6.00 1.01 -0.52
C CYS A 49 -5.20 0.06 -1.43
N LEU A 50 -5.16 -1.22 -1.08
CA LEU A 50 -4.46 -2.25 -1.87
C LEU A 50 -5.01 -2.34 -3.29
N CYS A 51 -6.33 -2.33 -3.47
CA CYS A 51 -6.95 -2.38 -4.79
C CYS A 51 -6.55 -1.16 -5.66
N ASN A 52 -6.49 0.04 -5.08
CA ASN A 52 -6.10 1.22 -5.82
C ASN A 52 -4.63 1.20 -6.19
N LEU A 53 -3.74 0.79 -5.27
CA LEU A 53 -2.31 0.66 -5.54
C LEU A 53 -2.00 -0.43 -6.59
N VAL A 54 -2.80 -1.51 -6.62
CA VAL A 54 -2.74 -2.51 -7.70
C VAL A 54 -3.18 -1.90 -9.04
N LYS A 55 -4.33 -1.21 -9.08
CA LYS A 55 -4.83 -0.54 -10.30
C LYS A 55 -3.84 0.49 -10.85
N SER A 56 -3.10 1.18 -9.98
CA SER A 56 -2.08 2.16 -10.35
C SER A 56 -0.71 1.55 -10.69
N GLY A 57 -0.57 0.22 -10.65
CA GLY A 57 0.64 -0.50 -11.03
C GLY A 57 1.78 -0.46 -10.01
N TYR A 58 1.52 -0.02 -8.78
CA TYR A 58 2.52 -0.01 -7.71
C TYR A 58 2.59 -1.36 -6.97
N LEU A 59 1.47 -2.05 -6.86
CA LEU A 59 1.42 -3.41 -6.33
C LEU A 59 0.98 -4.39 -7.40
N ALA A 60 1.44 -5.63 -7.31
CA ALA A 60 0.91 -6.75 -8.07
C ALA A 60 0.17 -7.70 -7.13
N LYS A 61 -0.90 -8.31 -7.65
CA LYS A 61 -1.66 -9.33 -6.93
C LYS A 61 -1.18 -10.69 -7.38
N GLU A 62 -0.48 -11.41 -6.50
CA GLU A 62 0.06 -12.75 -6.81
C GLU A 62 -1.01 -13.84 -6.70
N THR A 63 -1.87 -13.72 -5.69
CA THR A 63 -3.00 -14.63 -5.46
C THR A 63 -4.22 -13.83 -5.00
N THR A 64 -5.34 -14.51 -4.75
CA THR A 64 -6.55 -13.86 -4.22
C THR A 64 -6.28 -13.03 -2.95
N THR A 65 -5.30 -13.41 -2.13
CA THR A 65 -5.03 -12.81 -0.81
C THR A 65 -3.62 -12.24 -0.64
N ARG A 66 -2.72 -12.42 -1.60
CA ARG A 66 -1.32 -11.98 -1.51
C ARG A 66 -0.96 -10.92 -2.55
N TYR A 67 -0.13 -9.98 -2.11
CA TYR A 67 0.33 -8.82 -2.85
C TYR A 67 1.85 -8.73 -2.79
N THR A 68 2.46 -8.14 -3.80
CA THR A 68 3.91 -7.87 -3.85
C THR A 68 4.17 -6.49 -4.46
N ALA A 69 5.31 -5.88 -4.11
CA ALA A 69 5.73 -4.63 -4.74
C ALA A 69 6.17 -4.87 -6.19
N THR A 70 5.74 -4.00 -7.10
CA THR A 70 6.27 -3.98 -8.47
C THR A 70 7.66 -3.36 -8.50
N ALA A 71 8.39 -3.53 -9.61
CA ALA A 71 9.68 -2.86 -9.83
C ALA A 71 9.56 -1.33 -9.65
N LYS A 72 8.48 -0.73 -10.16
CA LYS A 72 8.17 0.69 -10.00
C LYS A 72 8.17 1.14 -8.54
N THR A 73 7.57 0.35 -7.64
CA THR A 73 7.56 0.66 -6.21
C THR A 73 8.94 0.51 -5.61
N LYS A 74 9.67 -0.55 -5.95
CA LYS A 74 11.04 -0.75 -5.45
C LYS A 74 11.99 0.37 -5.89
N GLU A 75 11.91 0.80 -7.14
CA GLU A 75 12.67 1.93 -7.68
C GLU A 75 12.36 3.24 -6.92
N LEU A 76 11.07 3.50 -6.64
CA LEU A 76 10.64 4.70 -5.93
C LEU A 76 11.28 4.86 -4.54
N PHE A 77 11.59 3.74 -3.87
CA PHE A 77 12.19 3.72 -2.54
C PHE A 77 13.63 3.20 -2.52
N GLY A 78 14.27 3.06 -3.68
CA GLY A 78 15.67 2.60 -3.77
C GLY A 78 15.90 1.16 -3.31
N SER A 79 14.87 0.32 -3.30
CA SER A 79 14.95 -1.11 -2.96
C SER A 79 14.98 -2.02 -4.19
N ALA A 80 15.26 -1.46 -5.37
CA ALA A 80 15.49 -2.21 -6.60
C ALA A 80 16.82 -2.98 -6.49
N THR A 81 16.74 -4.23 -6.05
CA THR A 81 17.84 -5.22 -6.13
C THR A 81 17.68 -6.08 -7.36
#